data_AF-A0AA42T655-F1
#
_entry.id   AF-A0AA42T655-F1
#
_cell.length_a   1.000
_cell.length_b   1.000
_cell.length_c   1.000
_cell.angle_alpha   90.00
_cell.angle_beta   90.00
_cell.angle_gamma   90.00
#
_symmetry.space_group_name_H-M   'P 1'
#
loop_
_entity.id
_entity.type
_entity.pdbx_description
1 polymer ?
#
loop_
_entity_poly.entity_id
_entity_poly.type
_entity_poly.pdbx_seq_one_letter_code
_entity_poly.pdbx_strand_id
1 'polypeptide(L)'
;MNRVLNVTTVFGGDALRFSTLNGHEEISRLFDMTLVMKSEQKGLDPQAILGTPVTVEIELAGGARRHINGQCEQFALVGKEGRHYLYQAR
;
A
#
# COMPACT_ATOMS: atom_id res chain seq x y z
N MET A 1 9.97 -12.55 10.41
CA MET A 1 8.65 -13.16 10.15
C MET A 1 8.28 -12.79 8.73
N ASN A 2 8.29 -13.76 7.81
CA ASN A 2 8.00 -13.48 6.40
C ASN A 2 6.48 -13.30 6.24
N ARG A 3 6.05 -12.17 5.66
CA ARG A 3 4.63 -11.86 5.45
C ARG A 3 4.25 -12.20 4.03
N VAL A 4 3.08 -12.81 3.87
CA VAL A 4 2.49 -13.17 2.57
C VAL A 4 2.22 -11.92 1.71
N LEU A 5 1.95 -10.78 2.34
CA LEU A 5 1.69 -9.51 1.67
C LEU A 5 2.64 -8.44 2.18
N ASN A 6 3.37 -7.81 1.25
CA ASN A 6 4.29 -6.71 1.53
C ASN A 6 3.92 -5.49 0.68
N VAL A 7 4.27 -4.30 1.16
CA VAL A 7 4.08 -3.06 0.41
C VAL A 7 5.41 -2.34 0.29
N THR A 8 5.72 -1.89 -0.93
CA THR A 8 6.87 -1.05 -1.23
C THR A 8 6.36 0.35 -1.60
N THR A 9 6.89 1.35 -0.92
CA THR A 9 6.62 2.78 -1.16
C THR A 9 7.93 3.55 -1.13
N VAL A 10 7.89 4.82 -1.51
CA VAL A 10 9.06 5.72 -1.45
C VAL A 10 9.61 5.97 -0.05
N PHE A 11 8.82 5.73 1.00
CA PHE A 11 9.31 5.84 2.38
C PHE A 11 10.29 4.71 2.76
N GLY A 12 10.32 3.63 1.97
CA GLY A 12 11.22 2.52 2.15
C GLY A 12 11.00 1.71 3.44
N GLY A 13 11.71 0.58 3.51
CA GLY A 13 11.73 -0.30 4.68
C GLY A 13 10.35 -0.67 5.21
N ASP A 14 10.22 -0.60 6.53
CA ASP A 14 9.02 -1.01 7.29
C ASP A 14 8.08 0.18 7.63
N ALA A 15 8.27 1.34 6.99
CA ALA A 15 7.55 2.57 7.30
C ALA A 15 6.03 2.42 7.11
N LEU A 16 5.61 1.66 6.09
CA LEU A 16 4.23 1.31 5.83
C LEU A 16 4.11 -0.20 5.69
N ARG A 17 3.07 -0.77 6.33
CA ARG A 17 2.79 -2.20 6.30
C ARG A 17 1.41 -2.44 5.71
N PHE A 18 1.28 -3.44 4.86
CA PHE A 18 0.00 -3.81 4.25
C PHE A 18 -1.08 -4.08 5.31
N SER A 19 -2.31 -3.62 5.07
CA SER A 19 -3.50 -3.97 5.85
C SER A 19 -4.61 -4.53 4.96
N THR A 20 -5.02 -3.77 3.96
CA THR A 20 -6.18 -4.11 3.12
C THR A 20 -6.01 -3.51 1.75
N LEU A 21 -6.34 -4.25 0.70
CA LEU A 21 -6.43 -3.76 -0.67
C LEU A 21 -7.83 -4.10 -1.18
N ASN A 22 -8.54 -3.10 -1.67
CA ASN A 22 -9.82 -3.27 -2.35
C ASN A 22 -9.73 -2.51 -3.68
N GLY A 23 -10.31 -3.06 -4.73
CA GLY A 23 -10.26 -2.40 -6.03
C GLY A 23 -10.95 -3.20 -7.10
N HIS A 24 -10.95 -2.63 -8.30
CA HIS A 24 -11.60 -3.19 -9.46
C HIS A 24 -10.69 -3.07 -10.69
N GLU A 25 -10.69 -4.12 -11.50
CA GLU A 25 -9.96 -4.19 -12.77
C GLU A 25 -10.93 -4.70 -13.85
N GLU A 26 -10.88 -4.10 -15.04
CA GLU A 26 -11.64 -4.56 -16.20
C GLU A 26 -10.75 -4.57 -17.44
N ILE A 27 -11.07 -5.46 -18.39
CA ILE A 27 -10.42 -5.46 -19.69
C ILE A 27 -10.69 -4.10 -20.37
N SER A 28 -9.62 -3.46 -20.81
CA SER A 28 -9.66 -2.16 -21.52
C SER A 28 -10.16 -0.97 -20.68
N ARG A 29 -10.10 -1.04 -19.35
CA ARG A 29 -10.27 0.13 -18.47
C ARG A 29 -9.09 0.30 -17.54
N LEU A 30 -8.92 1.52 -17.03
CA LEU A 30 -8.01 1.77 -15.91
C LEU A 30 -8.52 1.05 -14.67
N PHE A 31 -7.60 0.47 -13.92
CA PHE A 31 -7.89 -0.07 -12.60
C PHE A 31 -8.18 1.06 -11.62
N ASP A 32 -8.86 0.71 -10.53
CA ASP A 32 -9.08 1.61 -9.40
C ASP A 32 -8.87 0.82 -8.12
N MET A 33 -7.89 1.22 -7.31
CA MET A 33 -7.46 0.47 -6.14
C MET A 33 -7.30 1.38 -4.94
N THR A 34 -7.89 0.99 -3.82
CA THR A 34 -7.71 1.62 -2.52
C THR A 34 -6.92 0.69 -1.61
N LEU A 35 -5.76 1.17 -1.17
CA LEU A 35 -4.84 0.46 -0.29
C LEU A 35 -4.81 1.11 1.09
N VAL A 36 -5.11 0.34 2.13
CA VAL A 36 -4.93 0.72 3.53
C VAL A 36 -3.64 0.11 4.07
N MET A 37 -2.85 0.92 4.74
CA MET A 37 -1.55 0.58 5.33
C MET A 37 -1.47 1.02 6.79
N LYS A 38 -0.65 0.33 7.57
CA LYS A 38 -0.38 0.62 8.99
C LYS A 38 1.05 1.13 9.16
N SER A 39 1.22 2.15 9.99
CA SER A 39 2.53 2.64 10.42
C SER A 39 2.57 2.88 11.92
N GLU A 40 3.72 2.68 12.56
CA GLU A 40 3.96 3.18 13.92
C GLU A 40 4.31 4.68 13.90
N GLN A 41 4.65 5.23 12.73
CA GLN A 41 5.03 6.62 12.54
C GLN A 41 3.82 7.49 12.20
N LYS A 42 3.64 8.56 12.97
CA LYS A 42 2.75 9.66 12.60
C LYS A 42 3.50 10.64 11.70
N GLY A 43 2.80 11.25 10.75
CA GLY A 43 3.32 12.41 10.01
C GLY A 43 4.22 12.04 8.83
N LEU A 44 3.97 10.91 8.17
CA LEU A 44 4.54 10.65 6.84
C LEU A 44 4.11 11.77 5.89
N ASP A 45 5.08 12.36 5.18
CA ASP A 45 4.82 13.49 4.28
C ASP A 45 4.01 13.05 3.06
N PRO A 46 2.74 13.49 2.91
CA PRO A 46 1.93 13.12 1.76
C PRO A 46 2.54 13.61 0.44
N GLN A 47 3.27 14.72 0.44
CA GLN A 47 3.87 15.26 -0.79
C GLN A 47 4.99 14.37 -1.32
N ALA A 48 5.67 13.62 -0.45
CA ALA A 48 6.74 12.72 -0.86
C ALA A 48 6.22 11.49 -1.64
N ILE A 49 5.00 11.02 -1.36
CA ILE A 49 4.44 9.79 -1.96
C ILE A 49 3.46 10.05 -3.13
N LEU A 50 2.82 11.22 -3.18
CA LEU A 50 1.97 11.58 -4.32
C LEU A 50 2.78 11.53 -5.62
N GLY A 51 2.22 10.91 -6.66
CA GLY A 51 2.89 10.74 -7.93
C GLY A 51 4.08 9.77 -7.89
N THR A 52 4.13 8.87 -6.91
CA THR A 52 5.15 7.81 -6.83
C THR A 52 4.51 6.43 -6.89
N PRO A 53 5.23 5.40 -7.37
CA PRO A 53 4.69 4.05 -7.46
C PRO A 53 4.53 3.43 -6.06
N VAL A 54 3.40 2.76 -5.86
CA VAL A 54 3.12 1.91 -4.71
C VAL A 54 2.92 0.49 -5.21
N THR A 55 3.67 -0.45 -4.63
CA THR A 55 3.64 -1.86 -5.07
C THR A 55 3.25 -2.76 -3.93
N VAL A 56 2.21 -3.57 -4.11
CA VAL A 56 1.89 -4.70 -3.24
C VAL A 56 2.50 -5.96 -3.84
N GLU A 57 3.36 -6.62 -3.07
CA GLU A 57 3.91 -7.94 -3.38
C GLU A 57 3.08 -9.01 -2.65
N ILE A 58 2.69 -10.04 -3.40
CA ILE A 58 1.90 -11.17 -2.92
C ILE A 58 2.72 -12.44 -3.12
N GLU A 59 3.06 -13.11 -2.02
CA GLU A 59 3.63 -14.46 -2.05
C GLU A 59 2.52 -15.47 -2.36
N LEU A 60 2.69 -16.21 -3.46
CA LEU A 60 1.78 -17.24 -3.91
C LEU A 60 2.24 -18.62 -3.44
N ALA A 61 1.34 -19.60 -3.49
CA ALA A 61 1.69 -20.99 -3.26
C ALA A 61 2.85 -21.42 -4.19
N GLY A 62 3.83 -22.13 -3.63
CA GLY A 62 5.03 -22.54 -4.36
C GLY A 62 6.14 -21.48 -4.44
N GLY A 63 5.99 -20.35 -3.75
CA GLY A 63 7.05 -19.33 -3.61
C GLY A 63 7.14 -18.33 -4.77
N ALA A 64 6.24 -18.43 -5.76
CA ALA A 64 6.10 -17.42 -6.79
C ALA A 64 5.60 -16.09 -6.19
N ARG A 65 5.89 -14.97 -6.85
CA ARG A 65 5.47 -13.64 -6.39
C ARG A 65 4.65 -12.95 -7.47
N ARG A 66 3.50 -12.40 -7.07
CA ARG A 66 2.69 -11.50 -7.90
C ARG A 66 2.86 -10.08 -7.39
N HIS A 67 3.00 -9.13 -8.30
CA HIS A 67 3.04 -7.72 -7.99
C HIS A 67 1.76 -7.05 -8.49
N ILE A 68 1.17 -6.22 -7.64
CA ILE A 68 0.14 -5.25 -8.00
C ILE A 68 0.76 -3.88 -7.82
N ASN A 69 0.91 -3.13 -8.90
CA ASN A 69 1.57 -1.83 -8.90
C ASN A 69 0.59 -0.76 -9.40
N GLY A 70 0.60 0.38 -8.74
CA GLY A 70 -0.15 1.56 -9.15
C GLY A 70 0.59 2.84 -8.79
N GLN A 71 0.12 3.95 -9.35
CA GLN A 71 0.63 5.28 -9.06
C GLN A 71 -0.22 5.90 -7.95
N CYS A 72 0.39 6.47 -6.92
CA CYS A 72 -0.36 7.11 -5.85
C CYS A 72 -0.91 8.48 -6.28
N GLU A 73 -2.22 8.56 -6.48
CA GLU A 73 -2.96 9.77 -6.81
C GLU A 73 -3.52 10.46 -5.56
N GLN A 74 -3.80 9.70 -4.51
CA GLN A 74 -4.27 10.22 -3.22
C GLN A 74 -3.56 9.52 -2.06
N PHE A 75 -3.21 10.28 -1.02
CA PHE A 75 -2.63 9.74 0.21
C PHE A 75 -3.13 10.50 1.44
N ALA A 76 -3.66 9.77 2.43
CA ALA A 76 -4.23 10.37 3.63
C ALA A 76 -4.03 9.52 4.88
N LEU A 77 -3.85 10.18 6.03
CA LEU A 77 -4.01 9.56 7.34
C LEU A 77 -5.52 9.46 7.65
N VAL A 78 -6.07 8.26 7.65
CA VAL A 78 -7.53 8.03 7.77
C VAL A 78 -7.98 7.56 9.16
N GLY A 79 -7.04 7.23 10.04
CA GLY A 79 -7.39 6.81 11.39
C GLY A 79 -6.22 6.27 12.21
N LYS A 80 -6.57 5.61 13.31
CA LYS A 80 -5.64 4.97 14.23
C LYS A 80 -6.27 3.69 14.78
N GLU A 81 -5.49 2.63 14.85
CA GLU A 81 -5.88 1.35 15.44
C GLU A 81 -4.80 0.88 16.42
N GLY A 82 -5.12 0.87 17.71
CA GLY A 82 -4.16 0.60 18.78
C GLY A 82 -2.96 1.55 18.70
N ARG A 83 -1.76 1.00 18.51
CA ARG A 83 -0.51 1.78 18.37
C ARG A 83 -0.20 2.23 16.94
N HIS A 84 -0.98 1.82 15.94
CA HIS A 84 -0.69 2.09 14.54
C HIS A 84 -1.59 3.19 13.97
N TYR A 85 -1.02 4.04 13.14
CA TYR A 85 -1.71 5.00 12.29
C TYR A 85 -2.12 4.31 10.98
N LEU A 86 -3.33 4.58 10.52
CA LEU A 86 -3.88 4.03 9.28
C LEU A 86 -3.74 5.05 8.16
N TYR A 87 -2.96 4.71 7.14
CA TYR A 87 -2.83 5.51 5.92
C TYR A 87 -3.58 4.84 4.78
N GLN A 88 -4.26 5.63 3.96
CA GLN A 88 -4.91 5.18 2.75
C GLN A 88 -4.20 5.79 1.54
N ALA A 89 -3.91 4.95 0.55
CA ALA A 89 -3.46 5.35 -0.77
C ALA A 89 -4.49 4.93 -1.82
N ARG A 90 -4.63 5.72 -2.87
CA ARG A 90 -5.33 5.39 -4.11
C ARG A 90 -4.43 5.72 -5.28
#